data_AF-A0A6N3T2P4-F1
#
_entry.id   AF-A0A6N3T2P4-F1
#
_cell.length_a   1.000
_cell.length_b   1.000
_cell.length_c   1.000
_cell.angle_alpha   90.00
_cell.angle_beta   90.00
_cell.angle_gamma   90.00
#
_symmetry.space_group_name_H-M   'P 1'
#
loop_
_entity.id
_entity.type
_entity.pdbx_description
1 polymer ?
#
loop_
_entity_poly.entity_id
_entity_poly.type
_entity_poly.pdbx_seq_one_letter_code
_entity_poly.pdbx_strand_id
1 'polypeptide(L)'
;MTQKPTKPTTTAPRAPLKKRSLRQHILRRLALVLPITVLMVVLARSGMIDTLTDRYTFRPESWFDDTALVRHLRVLVTHNGMTHDRPDCLLFVVNGNDAPNASRIDVMQKHSGTCPGPKDELPKLFTLRVDRMNRIIMSDQGSPGTFHPIP
;
A
#
# COMPACT_ATOMS: atom_id res chain seq x y z
N MET A 1 52.81 68.67 -14.51
CA MET A 1 52.84 67.51 -15.41
C MET A 1 52.81 66.25 -14.56
N THR A 2 51.69 65.52 -14.47
CA THR A 2 51.73 64.06 -14.27
C THR A 2 50.39 63.42 -14.66
N GLN A 3 50.48 62.38 -15.49
CA GLN A 3 49.41 61.68 -16.16
C GLN A 3 48.67 60.68 -15.26
N LYS A 4 47.43 60.38 -15.65
CA LYS A 4 46.50 59.34 -15.15
C LYS A 4 47.12 57.92 -15.29
N PRO A 5 46.55 56.91 -14.60
CA PRO A 5 45.73 55.99 -15.40
C PRO A 5 44.39 55.65 -14.75
N THR A 6 43.34 55.72 -15.56
CA THR A 6 41.99 55.23 -15.22
C THR A 6 41.93 53.75 -15.57
N LYS A 7 41.58 52.89 -14.60
CA LYS A 7 41.30 51.48 -14.87
C LYS A 7 40.05 51.38 -15.77
N PRO A 8 40.09 50.65 -16.89
CA PRO A 8 38.88 50.31 -17.61
C PRO A 8 38.14 49.21 -16.84
N THR A 9 36.94 49.52 -16.35
CA THR A 9 35.99 48.53 -15.87
C THR A 9 35.45 47.78 -17.08
N THR A 10 35.95 46.57 -17.31
CA THR A 10 35.44 45.66 -18.34
C THR A 10 34.07 45.14 -17.89
N THR A 11 33.00 45.82 -18.30
CA THR A 11 31.63 45.30 -18.12
C THR A 11 31.44 44.16 -19.11
N ALA A 12 31.50 42.92 -18.62
CA ALA A 12 31.15 41.75 -19.42
C ALA A 12 29.71 41.90 -19.94
N PRO A 13 29.43 41.68 -21.23
CA PRO A 13 28.08 41.76 -21.75
C PRO A 13 27.26 40.61 -21.13
N ARG A 14 26.24 40.94 -20.33
CA ARG A 14 25.23 39.98 -19.88
C ARG A 14 24.57 39.38 -21.12
N ALA A 15 24.84 38.11 -21.38
CA ALA A 15 24.15 37.36 -22.42
C ALA A 15 22.63 37.51 -22.24
N PRO A 16 21.85 37.75 -23.31
CA PRO A 16 20.41 37.84 -23.20
C PRO A 16 19.89 36.49 -22.70
N LEU A 17 19.16 36.51 -21.58
CA LEU A 17 18.39 35.37 -21.09
C LEU A 17 17.45 34.94 -22.22
N LYS A 18 17.86 33.93 -22.99
CA LYS A 18 17.11 33.34 -24.09
C LYS A 18 15.75 32.92 -23.52
N LYS A 19 14.70 33.70 -23.82
CA LYS A 19 13.33 33.42 -23.36
C LYS A 19 12.99 32.01 -23.82
N ARG A 20 12.95 31.05 -22.90
CA ARG A 20 12.63 29.65 -23.19
C ARG A 20 11.23 29.60 -23.81
N SER A 21 11.09 28.93 -24.94
CA SER A 21 9.79 28.86 -25.60
C SER A 21 8.82 28.01 -24.76
N LEU A 22 7.52 28.33 -24.83
CA LEU A 22 6.45 27.56 -24.18
C LEU A 22 6.57 26.05 -24.45
N ARG A 23 6.99 25.67 -25.66
CA ARG A 23 7.21 24.27 -26.05
C ARG A 23 8.29 23.57 -25.22
N GLN A 24 9.38 24.29 -24.89
CA GLN A 24 10.45 23.76 -24.03
C GLN A 24 9.99 23.57 -22.58
N HIS A 25 9.12 24.44 -22.08
CA HIS A 25 8.52 24.28 -20.76
C HIS A 25 7.56 23.09 -20.72
N ILE A 26 6.75 22.91 -21.75
CA ILE A 26 5.81 21.79 -21.87
C ILE A 26 6.60 20.47 -21.95
N LEU A 27 7.56 20.33 -22.87
CA LEU A 27 8.37 19.11 -23.02
C LEU A 27 9.10 18.71 -21.73
N ARG A 28 9.67 19.69 -21.02
CA ARG A 28 10.37 19.41 -19.75
C ARG A 28 9.39 18.99 -18.64
N ARG A 29 8.21 19.59 -18.57
CA ARG A 29 7.18 19.16 -17.61
C ARG A 29 6.66 17.77 -17.95
N LEU A 30 6.42 17.48 -19.22
CA LEU A 30 5.99 16.16 -19.69
C LEU A 30 7.03 15.08 -19.37
N ALA A 31 8.31 15.33 -19.64
CA ALA A 31 9.40 14.42 -19.32
C ALA A 31 9.54 14.12 -17.81
N LEU A 32 9.03 15.00 -16.94
CA LEU A 32 9.09 14.85 -15.49
C LEU A 32 7.80 14.20 -14.93
N VAL A 33 6.64 14.63 -15.44
CA VAL A 33 5.33 14.16 -14.98
C VAL A 33 5.02 12.77 -15.50
N LEU A 34 5.35 12.47 -16.77
CA LEU A 34 5.03 11.20 -17.39
C LEU A 34 5.65 9.99 -16.67
N PRO A 35 6.96 9.95 -16.33
CA PRO A 35 7.51 8.82 -15.57
C PRO A 35 6.90 8.69 -14.17
N ILE A 36 6.59 9.81 -13.50
CA ILE A 36 5.93 9.78 -12.18
C ILE A 36 4.52 9.18 -12.28
N THR A 37 3.74 9.59 -13.27
CA THR A 37 2.39 9.06 -13.49
C THR A 37 2.41 7.57 -13.82
N VAL A 38 3.33 7.14 -14.69
CA VAL A 38 3.51 5.71 -15.01
C VAL A 38 3.91 4.92 -13.76
N LEU A 39 4.86 5.43 -12.98
CA LEU A 39 5.27 4.79 -11.72
C LEU A 39 4.07 4.64 -10.76
N MET A 40 3.25 5.69 -10.59
CA MET A 40 2.06 5.62 -9.75
C MET A 40 1.04 4.58 -10.24
N VAL A 41 0.83 4.47 -11.55
CA VAL A 41 -0.07 3.44 -12.12
C VAL A 41 0.48 2.03 -11.85
N VAL A 42 1.78 1.82 -11.99
CA VAL A 42 2.42 0.53 -11.71
C VAL A 42 2.28 0.16 -10.24
N LEU A 43 2.58 1.10 -9.33
CA LEU A 43 2.49 0.91 -7.88
C LEU A 43 1.04 0.63 -7.42
N ALA A 44 0.06 1.29 -8.05
CA ALA A 44 -1.36 1.05 -7.78
C ALA A 44 -1.80 -0.34 -8.28
N ARG A 45 -1.35 -0.76 -9.46
CA ARG A 45 -1.66 -2.09 -10.02
C ARG A 45 -1.00 -3.24 -9.27
N SER A 46 0.18 -3.01 -8.68
CA SER A 46 0.91 -4.03 -7.92
C SER A 46 0.43 -4.18 -6.48
N GLY A 47 -0.45 -3.31 -5.97
CA GLY A 47 -0.88 -3.32 -4.57
C GLY A 47 0.17 -2.84 -3.56
N MET A 48 1.34 -2.35 -4.03
CA MET A 48 2.40 -1.82 -3.17
C MET A 48 1.98 -0.56 -2.43
N ILE A 49 1.09 0.25 -3.02
CA ILE A 49 0.54 1.42 -2.33
C ILE A 49 -0.29 0.97 -1.12
N ASP A 50 -1.10 -0.08 -1.27
CA ASP A 50 -1.96 -0.58 -0.20
C ASP A 50 -1.16 -1.12 0.98
N THR A 51 -0.07 -1.87 0.73
CA THR A 51 0.80 -2.39 1.80
C THR A 51 1.56 -1.30 2.55
N LEU A 52 2.07 -0.28 1.83
CA LEU A 52 2.75 0.86 2.45
C LEU A 52 1.78 1.72 3.26
N THR A 53 0.59 1.97 2.72
CA THR A 53 -0.43 2.78 3.40
C THR A 53 -0.90 2.08 4.67
N ASP A 54 -1.11 0.78 4.59
CA ASP A 54 -1.54 -0.04 5.72
C ASP A 54 -0.48 -0.05 6.84
N ARG A 55 0.79 -0.31 6.51
CA ARG A 55 1.89 -0.25 7.49
C ARG A 55 2.04 1.12 8.15
N TYR A 56 1.78 2.19 7.41
CA TYR A 56 1.89 3.56 7.92
C TYR A 56 0.70 3.96 8.81
N THR A 57 -0.49 3.47 8.49
CA THR A 57 -1.73 3.86 9.16
C THR A 57 -2.10 2.92 10.31
N PHE A 58 -1.57 1.69 10.31
CA PHE A 58 -1.82 0.71 11.35
C PHE A 58 -1.02 1.05 12.61
N ARG A 59 -1.72 1.56 13.62
CA ARG A 59 -1.16 2.00 14.89
C ARG A 59 -1.38 0.94 15.98
N PRO A 60 -0.71 1.01 17.14
CA PRO A 60 -0.97 0.08 18.24
C PRO A 60 -2.46 0.00 18.64
N GLU A 61 -3.19 1.12 18.56
CA GLU A 61 -4.62 1.19 18.82
C GLU A 61 -5.50 0.44 17.81
N SER A 62 -5.07 0.27 16.56
CA SER A 62 -5.88 -0.39 15.52
C SER A 62 -5.98 -1.90 15.69
N TRP A 63 -5.21 -2.51 16.61
CA TRP A 63 -5.40 -3.90 17.03
C TRP A 63 -6.72 -4.13 17.76
N PHE A 64 -7.30 -3.08 18.34
CA PHE A 64 -8.57 -3.16 19.06
C PHE A 64 -9.78 -2.74 18.20
N ASP A 65 -9.54 -2.12 17.05
CA ASP A 65 -10.59 -1.77 16.07
C ASP A 65 -10.73 -2.88 15.02
N ASP A 66 -11.86 -3.58 15.05
CA ASP A 66 -12.16 -4.68 14.13
C ASP A 66 -12.10 -4.26 12.66
N THR A 67 -12.47 -3.02 12.34
CA THR A 67 -12.48 -2.52 10.95
C THR A 67 -11.05 -2.32 10.45
N ALA A 68 -10.22 -1.69 11.28
CA ALA A 68 -8.82 -1.45 10.95
C ALA A 68 -8.02 -2.76 10.92
N LEU A 69 -8.29 -3.67 11.87
CA LEU A 69 -7.69 -5.00 11.92
C LEU A 69 -8.07 -5.84 10.69
N VAL A 70 -9.34 -5.90 10.32
CA VAL A 70 -9.77 -6.66 9.12
C VAL A 70 -9.14 -6.09 7.85
N ARG A 71 -9.01 -4.76 7.75
CA ARG A 71 -8.34 -4.13 6.61
C ARG A 71 -6.86 -4.53 6.53
N HIS A 72 -6.17 -4.50 7.66
CA HIS A 72 -4.78 -4.94 7.78
C HIS A 72 -4.62 -6.42 7.41
N LEU A 73 -5.46 -7.29 7.96
CA LEU A 73 -5.45 -8.73 7.67
C LEU A 73 -5.70 -9.03 6.20
N ARG A 74 -6.60 -8.30 5.54
CA ARG A 74 -6.86 -8.43 4.09
C ARG A 74 -5.61 -8.18 3.26
N VAL A 75 -4.86 -7.13 3.60
CA VAL A 75 -3.59 -6.81 2.93
C VAL A 75 -2.54 -7.87 3.23
N LEU A 76 -2.41 -8.27 4.50
CA LEU A 76 -1.40 -9.23 4.96
C LEU A 76 -1.60 -10.62 4.34
N VAL A 77 -2.84 -11.14 4.34
CA VAL A 77 -3.22 -12.43 3.75
C VAL A 77 -2.93 -12.49 2.26
N THR A 78 -3.26 -11.43 1.52
CA THR A 78 -3.05 -11.40 0.07
C THR A 78 -1.60 -11.16 -0.30
N HIS A 79 -0.89 -10.31 0.44
CA HIS A 79 0.52 -10.06 0.24
C HIS A 79 1.38 -11.31 0.48
N ASN A 80 1.04 -12.09 1.50
CA ASN A 80 1.76 -13.32 1.86
C ASN A 80 1.36 -14.53 1.00
N GLY A 81 0.50 -14.35 0.00
CA GLY A 81 0.08 -15.43 -0.89
C GLY A 81 -0.73 -16.51 -0.19
N MET A 82 -1.39 -16.19 0.93
CA MET A 82 -2.20 -17.15 1.67
C MET A 82 -3.48 -17.55 0.92
N THR A 83 -3.87 -16.76 -0.08
CA THR A 83 -4.98 -17.04 -0.98
C THR A 83 -4.65 -16.54 -2.38
N HIS A 84 -5.22 -17.20 -3.38
CA HIS A 84 -5.14 -16.80 -4.79
C HIS A 84 -6.23 -15.78 -5.15
N ASP A 85 -7.18 -15.55 -4.25
CA ASP A 85 -8.26 -14.59 -4.46
C ASP A 85 -7.79 -13.15 -4.27
N ARG A 86 -8.45 -12.24 -4.98
CA ARG A 86 -8.26 -10.82 -4.77
C ARG A 86 -8.76 -10.41 -3.38
N PRO A 87 -8.17 -9.38 -2.75
CA PRO A 87 -8.54 -8.94 -1.41
C PRO A 87 -10.02 -8.54 -1.25
N ASP A 88 -10.65 -8.02 -2.30
CA ASP A 88 -12.08 -7.65 -2.33
C ASP A 88 -13.03 -8.85 -2.36
N CYS A 89 -12.52 -10.02 -2.75
CA CYS A 89 -13.22 -11.30 -2.77
C CYS A 89 -13.03 -12.10 -1.47
N LEU A 90 -12.39 -11.53 -0.45
CA LEU A 90 -12.24 -12.14 0.86
C LEU A 90 -13.21 -11.53 1.86
N LEU A 91 -13.95 -12.40 2.53
CA LEU A 91 -14.80 -12.06 3.66
C LEU A 91 -14.11 -12.49 4.96
N PHE A 92 -14.02 -11.56 5.91
CA PHE A 92 -13.48 -11.81 7.24
C PHE A 92 -14.64 -11.80 8.22
N VAL A 93 -14.93 -12.94 8.83
CA VAL A 93 -16.04 -13.11 9.77
C VAL A 93 -15.46 -13.28 11.17
N VAL A 94 -15.79 -12.35 12.07
CA VAL A 94 -15.37 -12.42 13.47
C VAL A 94 -16.29 -13.40 14.20
N ASN A 95 -15.80 -14.61 14.47
CA ASN A 95 -16.59 -15.72 15.01
C ASN A 95 -16.59 -15.82 16.54
N GLY A 96 -15.91 -14.90 17.24
CA GLY A 96 -15.93 -14.81 18.70
C GLY A 96 -14.58 -14.43 19.30
N ASN A 97 -14.61 -14.07 20.58
CA ASN A 97 -13.43 -13.81 21.39
C ASN A 97 -13.06 -15.10 22.14
N ASP A 98 -11.97 -15.74 21.72
CA ASP A 98 -11.33 -16.81 22.47
C ASP A 98 -10.62 -16.19 23.70
N ALA A 99 -10.94 -16.69 24.89
CA ALA A 99 -10.33 -16.19 26.13
C ALA A 99 -8.80 -16.47 26.17
N PRO A 100 -7.98 -15.56 26.76
CA PRO A 100 -8.38 -14.33 27.42
C PRO A 100 -8.49 -13.09 26.51
N ASN A 101 -7.83 -13.01 25.35
CA ASN A 101 -7.82 -11.81 24.46
C ASN A 101 -7.60 -12.13 22.98
N ALA A 102 -7.87 -13.37 22.56
CA ALA A 102 -7.71 -13.78 21.17
C ALA A 102 -9.04 -13.63 20.44
N SER A 103 -9.06 -13.07 19.24
CA SER A 103 -10.24 -13.10 18.38
C SER A 103 -10.06 -14.13 17.27
N ARG A 104 -11.10 -14.95 17.05
CA ARG A 104 -11.12 -15.92 15.96
C ARG A 104 -11.82 -15.31 14.75
N ILE A 105 -11.09 -15.18 13.65
CA ILE A 105 -11.57 -14.58 12.42
C ILE A 105 -11.49 -15.62 11.31
N ASP A 106 -12.64 -16.01 10.78
CA ASP A 106 -12.70 -16.94 9.66
C ASP A 106 -12.53 -16.15 8.36
N VAL A 107 -11.60 -16.59 7.53
CA VAL A 107 -11.39 -16.05 6.18
C VAL A 107 -12.14 -16.93 5.22
N MET A 108 -13.09 -16.33 4.51
CA MET A 108 -14.00 -17.01 3.60
C MET A 108 -13.90 -16.39 2.22
N GLN A 109 -14.13 -17.21 1.19
CA GLN A 109 -14.19 -16.75 -0.19
C GLN A 109 -15.59 -16.21 -0.49
N LYS A 110 -15.65 -14.98 -1.02
CA LYS A 110 -16.88 -14.35 -1.46
C LYS A 110 -17.05 -14.58 -2.96
N HIS A 111 -18.16 -15.20 -3.36
CA HIS A 111 -18.50 -15.46 -4.78
C HIS A 111 -19.57 -14.52 -5.37
N SER A 112 -19.80 -13.36 -4.74
CA SER A 112 -20.80 -12.39 -5.22
C SER A 112 -20.15 -11.19 -5.92
N GLY A 113 -20.89 -10.61 -6.88
CA GLY A 113 -20.43 -9.47 -7.68
C GLY A 113 -19.46 -9.89 -8.78
N THR A 114 -18.25 -9.33 -8.78
CA THR A 114 -17.18 -9.58 -9.77
C THR A 114 -16.23 -10.71 -9.36
N CYS A 115 -16.52 -11.43 -8.28
CA CYS A 115 -15.69 -12.51 -7.76
C CYS A 115 -16.09 -13.86 -8.36
N PRO A 116 -15.12 -14.68 -8.81
CA PRO A 116 -15.40 -15.98 -9.42
C PRO A 116 -15.90 -16.99 -8.38
N GLY A 117 -16.72 -17.95 -8.81
CA GLY A 117 -17.19 -19.07 -7.97
C GLY A 117 -18.70 -19.30 -8.01
N PRO A 118 -19.17 -20.46 -7.54
CA PRO A 118 -20.60 -20.74 -7.39
C PRO A 118 -21.22 -19.81 -6.35
N LYS A 119 -22.30 -19.11 -6.73
CA LYS A 119 -22.91 -18.03 -5.92
C LYS A 119 -23.46 -18.49 -4.56
N ASP A 120 -23.76 -19.77 -4.42
CA ASP A 120 -24.43 -20.33 -3.24
C ASP A 120 -23.47 -20.95 -2.23
N GLU A 121 -22.16 -20.96 -2.53
CA GLU A 121 -21.14 -21.49 -1.62
C GLU A 121 -20.29 -20.36 -1.06
N LEU A 122 -20.07 -20.37 0.25
CA LEU A 122 -19.16 -19.48 0.96
C LEU A 122 -18.09 -20.35 1.63
N PRO A 123 -17.12 -20.89 0.87
CA PRO A 123 -16.15 -21.82 1.43
C PRO A 123 -15.24 -21.07 2.41
N LYS A 124 -15.06 -21.66 3.59
CA LYS A 124 -14.04 -21.21 4.53
C LYS A 124 -12.67 -21.63 4.02
N LEU A 125 -11.77 -20.67 3.85
CA LEU A 125 -10.39 -20.92 3.42
C LEU A 125 -9.55 -21.36 4.61
N PHE A 126 -9.55 -20.56 5.68
CA PHE A 126 -8.81 -20.81 6.91
C PHE A 126 -9.32 -19.90 8.03
N THR A 127 -8.77 -20.11 9.22
CA THR A 127 -9.07 -19.42 10.46
C THR A 127 -7.83 -18.65 10.91
N LEU A 128 -8.04 -17.41 11.34
CA LEU A 128 -7.04 -16.58 11.97
C LEU A 128 -7.33 -16.47 13.46
N ARG A 129 -6.29 -16.61 14.28
CA ARG A 129 -6.32 -16.27 15.71
C ARG A 129 -5.48 -15.03 15.91
N VAL A 130 -6.14 -13.96 16.34
CA VAL A 130 -5.49 -12.66 16.58
C VAL A 130 -5.42 -12.44 18.08
N ASP A 131 -4.22 -12.50 18.65
CA ASP A 131 -3.97 -12.04 20.02
C ASP A 131 -3.75 -10.53 20.00
N ARG A 132 -4.77 -9.77 20.42
CA ARG A 132 -4.73 -8.30 20.39
C ARG A 132 -3.75 -7.73 21.42
N MET A 133 -3.54 -8.44 22.54
CA MET A 133 -2.62 -8.01 23.60
C MET A 133 -1.17 -8.21 23.18
N ASN A 134 -0.84 -9.42 22.72
CA ASN A 134 0.52 -9.77 22.30
C ASN A 134 0.84 -9.30 20.88
N ARG A 135 -0.17 -8.84 20.12
CA ARG A 135 -0.05 -8.39 18.73
C ARG A 135 0.48 -9.49 17.82
N ILE A 136 -0.03 -10.70 18.04
CA ILE A 136 0.36 -11.90 17.31
C ILE A 136 -0.83 -12.36 16.47
N ILE A 137 -0.55 -12.72 15.22
CA ILE A 137 -1.53 -13.30 14.31
C ILE A 137 -1.05 -14.71 13.97
N MET A 138 -1.92 -15.69 14.20
CA MET A 138 -1.70 -17.08 13.83
C MET A 138 -2.77 -17.53 12.84
N SER A 139 -2.43 -18.48 11.97
CA SER A 139 -3.31 -19.05 10.97
C SER A 139 -3.26 -20.58 11.01
N ASP A 140 -4.37 -21.23 10.71
CA ASP A 140 -4.45 -22.69 10.49
C ASP A 140 -4.39 -23.07 8.99
N GLN A 141 -3.90 -22.15 8.15
CA GLN A 141 -3.79 -22.35 6.71
C GLN A 141 -2.93 -23.59 6.40
N GLY A 142 -3.49 -24.53 5.63
CA GLY A 142 -2.82 -25.78 5.25
C GLY A 142 -2.82 -26.85 6.36
N SER A 143 -3.21 -26.52 7.58
CA SER A 143 -3.29 -27.42 8.72
C SER A 143 -4.51 -27.10 9.61
N PRO A 144 -5.74 -27.40 9.16
CA PRO A 144 -6.96 -27.02 9.88
C PRO A 144 -6.93 -27.41 11.36
N GLY A 145 -7.16 -26.44 12.25
CA GLY A 145 -7.11 -26.62 13.70
C GLY A 145 -5.72 -26.53 14.34
N THR A 146 -4.64 -26.50 13.56
CA THR A 146 -3.27 -26.26 14.06
C THR A 146 -2.81 -24.86 13.67
N PHE A 147 -2.60 -24.00 14.65
CA PHE A 147 -2.27 -22.59 14.40
C PHE A 147 -0.76 -22.36 14.38
N HIS A 148 -0.31 -21.66 13.33
CA HIS A 148 1.08 -21.28 13.12
C HIS A 148 1.18 -19.76 12.87
N PRO A 149 2.30 -19.10 13.20
CA PRO A 149 2.52 -17.71 12.82
C PRO A 149 2.38 -17.53 11.31
N ILE A 150 1.78 -16.41 10.89
CA ILE A 150 1.74 -16.06 9.47
C ILE A 150 3.18 -15.82 8.96
N PRO A 151 3.54 -16.30 7.74
CA PRO A 151 4.85 -16.08 7.13
C PRO A 151 5.20 -14.61 6.86
#